data_AF-A0A6C0BVF2-F1
#
_entry.id   AF-A0A6C0BVF2-F1
#
_cell.length_a   1.000
_cell.length_b   1.000
_cell.length_c   1.000
_cell.angle_alpha   90.00
_cell.angle_beta   90.00
_cell.angle_gamma   90.00
#
_symmetry.space_group_name_H-M   'P 1'
#
loop_
_entity.id
_entity.type
_entity.pdbx_description
1 polymer ?
#
loop_
_entity_poly.entity_id
_entity_poly.type
_entity_poly.pdbx_seq_one_letter_code
_entity_poly.pdbx_strand_id
1 'polypeptide(L)'
;MIDCEHYKNYKGPNLILAQIWKNKDEKLDITEYIKEFYGYKNDWNGKLYTYDDIFPGRDYKYKFYIKFLDETSRKHWFHGMVGRPDQYFNPPLATPINTV
;
A
#
# COMPACT_ATOMS: atom_id res chain seq x y z
N MET A 1 -0.89 10.41 9.92
CA MET A 1 0.17 9.37 10.02
C MET A 1 0.86 9.34 11.38
N ILE A 2 1.39 8.20 11.80
CA ILE A 2 2.21 8.04 13.00
C ILE A 2 3.50 7.25 12.70
N ASP A 3 4.57 7.52 13.45
CA ASP A 3 5.78 6.69 13.43
C ASP A 3 5.47 5.27 13.89
N CYS A 4 6.04 4.27 13.20
CA CYS A 4 5.78 2.87 13.48
C CYS A 4 7.09 2.07 13.49
N GLU A 5 7.51 1.61 14.66
CA GLU A 5 8.76 0.84 14.83
C GLU A 5 8.77 -0.43 13.98
N HIS A 6 7.60 -1.07 13.82
CA HIS A 6 7.45 -2.22 12.94
C HIS A 6 7.84 -1.88 11.48
N TYR A 7 7.33 -0.76 10.94
CA TYR A 7 7.66 -0.36 9.58
C TYR A 7 9.08 0.19 9.44
N LYS A 8 9.67 0.80 10.48
CA LYS A 8 11.08 1.24 10.46
C LYS A 8 12.05 0.08 10.19
N ASN A 9 11.68 -1.13 10.58
CA ASN A 9 12.46 -2.35 10.37
C ASN A 9 11.94 -3.22 9.22
N TYR A 10 10.83 -2.83 8.58
CA TYR A 10 10.26 -3.54 7.45
C TYR A 10 11.10 -3.33 6.19
N LYS A 11 11.28 -4.39 5.40
CA LYS A 11 11.86 -4.33 4.06
C LYS A 11 10.96 -5.11 3.11
N GLY A 12 10.15 -4.40 2.37
CA GLY A 12 9.18 -5.00 1.46
C GLY A 12 9.71 -5.21 0.04
N PRO A 13 8.97 -6.00 -0.77
CA PRO A 13 9.24 -6.16 -2.20
C PRO A 13 9.04 -4.87 -2.99
N ASN A 14 9.48 -4.85 -4.25
CA ASN A 14 9.31 -3.67 -5.10
C ASN A 14 7.85 -3.46 -5.48
N LEU A 15 7.32 -2.25 -5.27
CA LEU A 15 6.01 -1.86 -5.76
C LEU A 15 6.05 -1.68 -7.28
N ILE A 16 5.28 -2.49 -7.99
CA ILE A 16 5.26 -2.49 -9.47
C ILE A 16 3.96 -1.98 -10.07
N LEU A 17 2.87 -1.96 -9.30
CA LEU A 17 1.59 -1.40 -9.75
C LEU A 17 0.73 -1.01 -8.55
N ALA A 18 0.12 0.17 -8.60
CA ALA A 18 -0.99 0.54 -7.75
C ALA A 18 -2.10 1.15 -8.59
N GLN A 19 -3.35 0.75 -8.32
CA GLN A 19 -4.53 1.22 -9.03
C GLN A 19 -5.64 1.59 -8.06
N ILE A 20 -6.44 2.57 -8.44
CA ILE A 20 -7.63 3.02 -7.72
C ILE A 20 -8.78 3.25 -8.69
N TRP A 21 -10.00 2.91 -8.29
CA TRP A 21 -11.18 3.12 -9.12
C TRP A 21 -12.45 3.24 -8.27
N LYS A 22 -13.44 3.96 -8.78
CA LYS A 22 -14.81 3.99 -8.24
C LYS A 22 -15.73 3.05 -9.03
N ASN A 23 -15.64 3.13 -10.35
CA ASN A 23 -16.34 2.26 -11.30
C ASN A 23 -15.35 1.28 -11.93
N LYS A 24 -15.78 0.04 -12.25
CA LYS A 24 -14.86 -1.02 -12.72
C LYS A 24 -14.18 -0.69 -14.05
N ASP A 25 -14.78 0.19 -14.84
CA ASP A 25 -14.34 0.52 -16.20
C ASP A 25 -13.24 1.60 -16.23
N GLU A 26 -12.97 2.26 -15.10
CA GLU A 26 -12.00 3.36 -15.00
C GLU A 26 -11.01 3.11 -13.87
N LYS A 27 -9.98 2.32 -14.17
CA LYS A 27 -8.84 2.13 -13.25
C LYS A 27 -7.78 3.18 -13.51
N LEU A 28 -7.57 4.05 -12.52
CA LEU A 28 -6.48 5.01 -12.52
C LEU A 28 -5.22 4.34 -11.96
N ASP A 29 -4.12 4.41 -12.71
CA ASP A 29 -2.79 4.06 -12.22
C ASP A 29 -2.29 5.15 -11.27
N ILE A 30 -1.94 4.76 -10.05
CA ILE A 30 -1.42 5.62 -8.98
C ILE A 30 -0.10 5.07 -8.43
N THR A 31 0.64 4.31 -9.24
CA THR A 31 1.88 3.63 -8.84
C THR A 31 2.91 4.60 -8.27
N GLU A 32 3.22 5.68 -9.00
CA GLU A 32 4.21 6.66 -8.56
C GLU A 32 3.76 7.41 -7.31
N TYR A 33 2.46 7.76 -7.23
CA TYR A 33 1.88 8.37 -6.04
C TYR A 33 2.03 7.47 -4.80
N ILE A 34 1.74 6.17 -4.90
CA ILE A 34 1.91 5.26 -3.75
C ILE A 34 3.39 5.04 -3.41
N LYS A 35 4.31 5.09 -4.38
CA LYS A 35 5.76 4.99 -4.10
C LYS A 35 6.26 6.08 -3.16
N GLU A 36 5.68 7.29 -3.20
CA GLU A 36 6.03 8.37 -2.27
C GLU A 36 5.77 7.96 -0.80
N PHE A 37 4.65 7.27 -0.54
CA PHE A 37 4.30 6.74 0.79
C PHE A 37 5.09 5.49 1.13
N TYR A 38 5.28 4.60 0.15
CA TYR A 38 6.00 3.34 0.32
C TYR A 38 7.49 3.55 0.61
N GLY A 39 8.06 4.66 0.10
CA GLY A 39 9.43 5.07 0.35
C GLY A 39 10.45 4.33 -0.53
N TYR A 40 11.60 4.99 -0.76
CA TYR A 40 12.71 4.43 -1.56
C TYR A 40 13.32 3.15 -0.95
N LYS A 41 13.06 2.90 0.33
CA LYS A 41 13.52 1.72 1.07
C LYS A 41 12.49 0.59 1.10
N ASN A 42 11.33 0.77 0.46
CA ASN A 42 10.21 -0.19 0.48
C ASN A 42 9.72 -0.49 1.90
N ASP A 43 9.69 0.51 2.78
CA ASP A 43 9.48 0.39 4.23
C ASP A 43 8.29 1.21 4.74
N TRP A 44 7.42 1.69 3.85
CA TRP A 44 6.37 2.67 4.14
C TRP A 44 6.91 3.95 4.81
N ASN A 45 8.19 4.29 4.55
CA ASN A 45 8.94 5.33 5.24
C ASN A 45 8.91 5.21 6.78
N GLY A 46 8.76 3.99 7.31
CA GLY A 46 8.70 3.74 8.75
C GLY A 46 7.43 4.27 9.45
N LYS A 47 6.34 4.48 8.70
CA LYS A 47 5.11 5.11 9.18
C LYS A 47 3.89 4.23 8.98
N LEU A 48 2.91 4.37 9.88
CA LEU A 48 1.55 3.89 9.68
C LEU A 48 0.68 5.08 9.26
N TYR A 49 0.10 4.97 8.07
CA TYR A 49 -0.76 6.00 7.48
C TYR A 49 -2.22 5.71 7.75
N THR A 50 -3.05 6.75 7.69
CA THR A 50 -4.50 6.63 7.63
C THR A 50 -4.96 6.52 6.17
N TYR A 51 -6.23 6.15 5.96
CA TYR A 51 -6.82 6.19 4.62
C TYR A 51 -6.88 7.61 4.05
N ASP A 52 -7.04 8.65 4.88
CA ASP A 52 -7.03 10.04 4.39
C ASP A 52 -5.62 10.51 3.99
N ASP A 53 -4.59 10.03 4.68
CA ASP A 53 -3.19 10.33 4.30
C ASP A 53 -2.89 9.81 2.88
N ILE A 54 -3.33 8.59 2.54
CA ILE A 54 -3.02 7.91 1.27
C ILE A 54 -4.10 8.15 0.20
N PHE A 55 -5.35 8.40 0.56
CA PHE A 55 -6.45 8.54 -0.39
C PHE A 55 -7.32 9.74 -0.01
N PRO A 56 -6.75 10.96 0.00
CA PRO A 56 -7.43 12.14 0.51
C PRO A 56 -8.75 12.38 -0.24
N GLY A 57 -9.82 12.59 0.53
CA GLY A 57 -11.17 12.83 0.00
C GLY A 57 -11.82 11.63 -0.71
N ARG A 58 -11.25 10.42 -0.60
CA ARG A 58 -11.85 9.19 -1.12
C ARG A 58 -12.51 8.39 0.01
N ASP A 59 -13.59 7.71 -0.33
CA ASP A 59 -14.42 6.93 0.60
C ASP A 59 -14.54 5.47 0.15
N TYR A 60 -15.32 4.69 0.90
CA TYR A 60 -15.61 3.27 0.66
C TYR A 60 -16.17 2.93 -0.73
N LYS A 61 -16.56 3.91 -1.55
CA LYS A 61 -16.95 3.68 -2.95
C LYS A 61 -15.73 3.47 -3.84
N TYR A 62 -14.55 3.90 -3.41
CA TYR A 62 -13.29 3.65 -4.09
C TYR A 62 -12.70 2.32 -3.66
N LYS A 63 -12.18 1.59 -4.64
CA LYS A 63 -11.41 0.37 -4.50
C LYS A 63 -9.97 0.65 -4.88
N PHE A 64 -9.05 -0.09 -4.27
CA PHE A 64 -7.64 -0.06 -4.63
C PHE A 64 -7.09 -1.47 -4.82
N TYR A 65 -6.03 -1.57 -5.61
CA TYR A 65 -5.24 -2.78 -5.83
C TYR A 65 -3.77 -2.38 -5.84
N ILE A 66 -2.94 -3.08 -5.08
CA ILE A 66 -1.50 -2.84 -5.01
C ILE A 66 -0.77 -4.16 -5.22
N LYS A 67 0.26 -4.13 -6.06
CA LYS A 67 1.03 -5.29 -6.48
C LYS A 67 2.52 -5.02 -6.36
N PHE A 68 3.20 -6.06 -5.91
CA PHE A 68 4.63 -6.06 -5.67
C PHE A 68 5.30 -7.25 -6.38
N LEU A 69 6.59 -7.11 -6.61
CA LEU A 69 7.47 -8.15 -7.13
C LEU A 69 8.65 -8.30 -6.16
N ASP A 70 8.82 -9.49 -5.59
CA ASP A 70 9.98 -9.77 -4.75
C ASP A 70 11.20 -10.19 -5.59
N GLU A 71 12.35 -10.33 -4.93
CA GLU A 71 13.62 -10.73 -5.53
C GLU A 71 13.60 -12.14 -6.15
N THR A 72 12.66 -12.99 -5.73
CA THR A 72 12.45 -14.34 -6.30
C THR A 72 11.54 -14.34 -7.52
N SER A 73 11.18 -13.16 -8.03
CA SER A 73 10.18 -12.95 -9.09
C SER A 73 8.76 -13.37 -8.73
N ARG A 74 8.45 -13.59 -7.45
CA ARG A 74 7.09 -13.88 -6.99
C ARG A 74 6.30 -12.58 -6.86
N LYS A 75 5.06 -12.63 -7.36
CA LYS A 75 4.11 -11.51 -7.32
C LYS A 75 3.29 -11.60 -6.05
N HIS A 76 3.28 -10.52 -5.27
CA HIS A 76 2.42 -10.34 -4.11
C HIS A 76 1.43 -9.23 -4.42
N TRP A 77 0.22 -9.32 -3.89
CA TRP A 77 -0.77 -8.27 -4.10
C TRP A 77 -1.79 -8.25 -2.98
N PHE A 78 -2.41 -7.10 -2.81
CA PHE A 78 -3.60 -6.95 -1.99
C PHE A 78 -4.55 -5.95 -2.64
N HIS A 79 -5.83 -6.04 -2.27
CA HIS A 79 -6.84 -5.09 -2.72
C HIS A 79 -7.85 -4.85 -1.60
N GLY A 80 -8.57 -3.74 -1.70
CA GLY A 80 -9.57 -3.38 -0.71
C GLY A 80 -10.46 -2.23 -1.18
N MET A 81 -11.33 -1.80 -0.27
CA MET A 81 -12.07 -0.54 -0.38
C MET A 81 -11.40 0.49 0.52
N VAL A 82 -11.41 1.76 0.10
CA VAL A 82 -10.90 2.86 0.93
C VAL A 82 -11.72 2.91 2.22
N GLY A 83 -11.06 2.89 3.37
CA GLY A 83 -11.70 2.90 4.68
C GLY A 83 -12.22 4.28 5.06
N ARG A 84 -12.58 4.45 6.33
CA ARG A 84 -12.89 5.77 6.87
C ARG A 84 -11.61 6.62 6.95
N PRO A 85 -11.70 7.96 6.84
CA PRO A 85 -10.54 8.86 6.84
C PRO A 85 -9.57 8.63 8.01
N ASP A 86 -10.11 8.38 9.21
CA ASP A 86 -9.37 8.19 10.47
C ASP A 86 -8.80 6.77 10.65
N GLN A 87 -9.25 5.82 9.84
CA GLN A 87 -8.82 4.43 9.95
C GLN A 87 -7.40 4.28 9.42
N TYR A 88 -6.56 3.53 10.14
CA TYR A 88 -5.23 3.19 9.68
C TYR A 88 -5.27 2.26 8.45
N PHE A 89 -4.51 2.63 7.43
CA PHE A 89 -4.16 1.80 6.31
C PHE A 89 -3.02 0.87 6.74
N ASN A 90 -3.38 -0.36 7.12
CA ASN A 90 -2.45 -1.40 7.52
C ASN A 90 -2.32 -2.42 6.38
N PRO A 91 -1.43 -2.18 5.39
CA PRO A 91 -1.28 -3.06 4.25
C PRO A 91 -0.76 -4.44 4.70
N PRO A 92 -1.28 -5.54 4.12
CA PRO A 92 -0.69 -6.87 4.32
C PRO A 92 0.80 -6.82 3.97
N LEU A 93 1.63 -7.41 4.84
CA LEU A 93 3.06 -7.50 4.57
C LEU A 93 3.27 -8.41 3.37
N ALA A 94 3.74 -7.84 2.26
CA ALA A 94 4.02 -8.55 1.01
C ALA A 94 5.34 -9.33 1.06
N THR A 95 5.84 -9.66 2.25
CA THR A 95 7.01 -10.50 2.48
C THR A 95 6.59 -11.95 2.66
N PRO A 96 7.33 -12.93 2.11
CA PRO A 96 7.23 -14.29 2.63
C PRO A 96 7.55 -14.22 4.11
N ILE A 97 6.63 -14.68 4.96
CA ILE A 97 6.99 -15.03 6.34
C ILE A 97 7.93 -16.23 6.21
N ASN A 98 9.23 -16.01 6.10
CA ASN A 98 10.18 -17.01 6.56
C ASN A 98 10.09 -16.97 8.08
N THR A 99 9.11 -17.70 8.63
CA THR A 99 9.20 -18.16 10.01
C THR A 99 10.42 -19.07 10.04
N VAL A 100 11.54 -18.54 10.54
CA VAL A 100 12.62 -19.37 11.08
C VAL A 100 12.11 -20.17 12.27
#